data_AF-A0A1E3RZQ9-F1
#
_entry.id   AF-A0A1E3RZQ9-F1
#
_cell.length_a   1.000
_cell.length_b   1.000
_cell.length_c   1.000
_cell.angle_alpha   90.00
_cell.angle_beta   90.00
_cell.angle_gamma   90.00
#
_symmetry.space_group_name_H-M   'P 1'
#
loop_
_entity.id
_entity.type
_entity.pdbx_description
1 polymer ?
#
loop_
_entity_poly.entity_id
_entity_poly.type
_entity_poly.pdbx_seq_one_letter_code
_entity_poly.pdbx_strand_id
1 'polypeptide(L)' 'MTKRAEYTFALYSGSVADVGDANPYSGKSLVLAKLWMRGYMRMLRVRVETGPAMRRYLAANN' A
#
# COMPACT_ATOMS: atom_id res chain seq x y z
N MET A 1 16.15 -13.46 -10.99
CA MET A 1 14.94 -12.61 -11.01
C MET A 1 15.20 -11.43 -11.94
N THR A 2 14.27 -11.03 -12.81
CA THR A 2 14.46 -9.87 -13.69
C THR A 2 14.18 -8.56 -12.95
N LYS A 3 14.73 -7.42 -13.39
CA LYS A 3 14.41 -6.09 -12.81
C LYS A 3 12.91 -5.81 -12.80
N ARG A 4 12.20 -6.21 -13.86
CA ARG A 4 10.74 -6.08 -13.92
C ARG A 4 10.07 -6.90 -12.81
N ALA A 5 10.49 -8.13 -12.60
CA ALA A 5 9.93 -8.97 -11.54
C ALA A 5 10.18 -8.37 -10.15
N GLU A 6 11.37 -7.83 -9.90
CA GLU A 6 11.72 -7.16 -8.64
C GLU A 6 10.85 -5.93 -8.38
N TYR A 7 10.61 -5.09 -9.40
CA TYR A 7 9.77 -3.91 -9.28
C TYR A 7 8.30 -4.26 -9.05
N THR A 8 7.79 -5.26 -9.77
CA THR A 8 6.44 -5.78 -9.55
C THR A 8 6.30 -6.33 -8.14
N PHE A 9 7.29 -7.06 -7.64
CA PHE A 9 7.27 -7.62 -6.29
C PHE A 9 7.30 -6.53 -5.22
N ALA A 10 8.13 -5.49 -5.36
CA ALA A 10 8.16 -4.36 -4.42
C ALA A 10 6.80 -3.65 -4.37
N LEU A 11 6.18 -3.40 -5.53
CA LEU A 11 4.83 -2.81 -5.58
C LEU A 11 3.77 -3.71 -4.93
N TYR A 12 3.78 -5.00 -5.26
CA TYR A 12 2.82 -5.97 -4.76
C TYR A 12 2.93 -6.14 -3.23
N SER A 13 4.15 -6.33 -2.72
CA SER A 13 4.39 -6.50 -1.28
C SER A 13 3.91 -5.30 -0.46
N GLY A 14 4.03 -4.07 -0.98
CA GLY A 14 3.42 -2.91 -0.33
C GLY A 14 1.89 -2.96 -0.30
N SER A 15 1.25 -3.45 -1.37
CA SER A 15 -0.22 -3.52 -1.46
C SER A 15 -0.88 -4.57 -0.55
N VAL A 16 -0.09 -5.51 -0.03
CA VAL A 16 -0.55 -6.58 0.88
C VAL A 16 0.07 -6.49 2.28
N ALA A 17 0.80 -5.40 2.56
CA ALA A 17 1.38 -5.16 3.88
C ALA A 17 0.30 -4.79 4.92
N ASP A 18 0.65 -4.96 6.20
CA ASP A 18 -0.18 -4.56 7.32
C ASP A 18 0.06 -3.09 7.72
N VAL A 19 -0.94 -2.47 8.34
CA VAL A 19 -0.85 -1.08 8.80
C VAL A 19 0.24 -0.97 9.85
N GLY A 20 1.24 -0.12 9.60
CA GLY A 20 2.38 0.07 10.48
C GLY A 20 3.63 -0.71 10.06
N ASP A 21 3.54 -1.57 9.04
CA ASP A 21 4.70 -2.29 8.51
C ASP A 21 5.80 -1.33 8.04
N ALA A 22 7.03 -1.67 8.39
CA ALA A 22 8.20 -0.94 7.94
C ALA A 22 8.51 -1.29 6.47
N ASN A 23 8.88 -0.28 5.67
CA ASN A 23 9.30 -0.48 4.29
C ASN A 23 10.62 -1.27 4.23
N PRO A 24 10.62 -2.53 3.72
CA PRO A 24 11.79 -3.40 3.79
C PRO A 24 12.95 -2.96 2.89
N TYR A 25 12.68 -2.02 1.96
CA TYR A 25 13.64 -1.46 1.02
C TYR A 25 14.22 -0.11 1.47
N SER A 26 13.76 0.44 2.59
CA SER A 26 14.29 1.69 3.15
C SER A 26 15.80 1.56 3.40
N GLY A 27 16.57 2.53 2.93
CA GLY A 27 18.04 2.52 3.00
C GLY A 27 18.74 1.51 2.08
N LYS A 28 18.02 0.62 1.38
CA LYS A 28 18.59 -0.39 0.47
C LYS A 28 18.42 -0.01 -1.00
N SER A 29 17.25 0.51 -1.38
CA SER A 29 16.98 0.97 -2.74
C SER A 29 15.84 1.98 -2.78
N LEU A 30 16.14 3.20 -3.25
CA LEU A 30 15.14 4.27 -3.35
C LEU A 30 13.98 3.91 -4.29
N VAL A 31 14.28 3.24 -5.41
CA VAL A 31 13.27 2.86 -6.41
C VAL A 31 12.31 1.83 -5.83
N LEU A 32 12.84 0.77 -5.20
CA LEU A 32 12.01 -0.27 -4.60
C LEU A 32 11.21 0.27 -3.41
N ALA A 33 11.82 1.15 -2.61
CA ALA A 33 11.12 1.81 -1.49
C ALA A 33 9.92 2.63 -1.98
N LYS A 34 10.05 3.39 -3.08
CA LYS A 34 8.95 4.16 -3.67
C LYS A 34 7.85 3.26 -4.24
N LEU A 35 8.21 2.14 -4.88
CA LEU A 35 7.24 1.18 -5.40
C LEU A 35 6.44 0.51 -4.29
N TRP A 36 7.12 0.06 -3.23
CA TRP A 36 6.47 -0.47 -2.04
C TRP A 36 5.53 0.55 -1.40
N MET A 37 6.00 1.79 -1.22
CA MET A 37 5.17 2.86 -0.64
C MET A 37 3.92 3.15 -1.48
N ARG A 38 4.03 3.09 -2.81
CA ARG A 38 2.87 3.24 -3.69
C ARG A 38 1.84 2.12 -3.49
N GLY A 39 2.29 0.88 -3.34
CA GLY A 39 1.42 -0.25 -2.99
C GLY A 39 0.74 -0.05 -1.64
N TYR A 40 1.52 0.32 -0.63
CA TYR A 40 1.06 0.57 0.74
C TYR A 40 0.00 1.67 0.80
N MET A 41 0.23 2.81 0.13
CA MET A 41 -0.74 3.91 0.06
C MET A 41 -2.04 3.51 -0.65
N ARG A 42 -1.96 2.68 -1.68
CA ARG A 42 -3.16 2.12 -2.34
C ARG A 42 -3.95 1.25 -1.36
N MET A 43 -3.28 0.38 -0.62
CA MET A 43 -3.90 -0.45 0.41
C MET A 43 -4.58 0.41 1.49
N LEU A 44 -3.87 1.41 2.03
CA LEU A 44 -4.44 2.32 3.03
C LEU A 44 -5.69 3.03 2.54
N ARG A 45 -5.67 3.54 1.31
CA ARG A 45 -6.85 4.19 0.70
C ARG A 45 -8.05 3.25 0.67
N VAL A 46 -7.88 2.03 0.13
CA VAL A 46 -8.97 1.05 0.07
C VAL A 46 -9.51 0.75 1.46
N ARG A 47 -8.63 0.58 2.46
CA ARG A 47 -9.05 0.24 3.82
C ARG A 47 -9.82 1.37 4.51
N VAL A 48 -9.43 2.62 4.26
CA VAL A 48 -10.15 3.81 4.75
C VAL A 48 -11.50 3.96 4.06
N GLU A 49 -11.53 3.89 2.73
CA GLU A 49 -12.73 4.10 1.91
C GLU A 49 -13.78 3.01 2.12
N THR A 50 -13.35 1.77 2.34
CA THR A 50 -14.26 0.61 2.52
C THR A 50 -14.56 0.30 3.98
N GLY A 51 -13.96 1.03 4.92
CA GLY A 51 -14.09 0.79 6.35
C GLY A 51 -15.51 1.03 6.90
N PRO A 52 -15.90 0.38 8.02
CA PRO A 52 -17.22 0.58 8.64
C PRO A 52 -17.53 2.05 8.98
N ALA A 53 -16.51 2.81 9.40
CA ALA A 53 -16.65 4.23 9.70
C ALA A 53 -17.02 5.05 8.46
N MET A 54 -16.29 4.86 7.34
CA MET A 54 -16.62 5.53 6.08
C MET A 54 -17.99 5.11 5.55
N ARG A 55 -18.34 3.83 5.63
CA ARG A 55 -19.68 3.35 5.26
C ARG A 55 -20.79 4.04 6.06
N ARG A 56 -20.62 4.18 7.38
CA ARG A 56 -21.58 4.90 8.23
C ARG A 56 -21.66 6.37 7.87
N TYR A 57 -20.52 7.02 7.62
CA TYR A 57 -20.46 8.42 7.20
C TYR A 57 -21.24 8.65 5.90
N LEU A 58 -21.00 7.83 4.87
CA LEU A 58 -21.69 7.93 3.59
C LEU A 58 -23.20 7.65 3.71
N ALA A 59 -23.60 6.69 4.54
CA ALA A 59 -25.01 6.37 4.77
C ALA A 59 -25.79 7.49 5.50
N ALA A 60 -25.11 8.31 6.32
CA ALA A 60 -25.73 9.45 6.99
C ALA A 60 -25.85 10.69 6.09
N ASN A 61 -25.10 10.73 4.98
CA ASN A 61 -25.07 11.84 4.02
C ASN A 61 -25.89 11.56 2.74
N ASN A 62 -26.55 10.40 2.64
CA ASN A 62 -27.49 10.03 1.59
C ASN A 62 -28.92 10.08 2.11
#